data_AF-A0A7J9GWB3-F1
#
_entry.id   AF-A0A7J9GWB3-F1
#
_cell.length_a   1.000
_cell.length_b   1.000
_cell.length_c   1.000
_cell.angle_alpha   90.00
_cell.angle_beta   90.00
_cell.angle_gamma   90.00
#
_symmetry.space_group_name_H-M   'P 1'
#
loop_
_entity.id
_entity.type
_entity.pdbx_description
1 polymer ?
#
loop_
_entity_poly.entity_id
_entity_poly.type
_entity_poly.pdbx_seq_one_letter_code
_entity_poly.pdbx_strand_id
1 'polypeptide(L)'
;KQGYDEVIIQSDNLENVISISESKFGSPKNSLIRRIQQILAFKENWSLNYVPRETNRVADALAKMALSSVESLHIFEDPPLEIKEILKDDNSFDNLFMIYSM
;
A
#
# COMPACT_ATOMS: atom_id res chain seq x y z
N LYS A 1 -21.15 -4.56 -7.99
CA LYS A 1 -19.70 -4.43 -8.33
C LYS A 1 -18.93 -4.93 -7.11
N GLN A 2 -18.13 -5.99 -7.23
CA GLN A 2 -17.27 -6.43 -6.11
C GLN A 2 -16.05 -5.52 -6.06
N GLY A 3 -15.86 -4.84 -4.94
CA GLY A 3 -14.74 -3.94 -4.69
C GLY A 3 -14.93 -3.23 -3.36
N TYR A 4 -13.86 -2.67 -2.81
CA TYR A 4 -13.91 -1.84 -1.61
C TYR A 4 -14.53 -0.47 -1.93
N ASP A 5 -15.47 -0.03 -1.09
CA ASP A 5 -16.16 1.27 -1.19
C ASP A 5 -15.25 2.44 -0.77
N GLU A 6 -14.27 2.16 0.08
CA GLU A 6 -13.23 3.08 0.53
C GLU A 6 -11.86 2.38 0.48
N VAL A 7 -10.83 3.08 0.00
CA VAL A 7 -9.46 2.55 -0.09
C VAL A 7 -8.50 3.49 0.64
N ILE A 8 -7.94 3.03 1.75
CA ILE A 8 -6.85 3.73 2.44
C ILE A 8 -5.52 3.13 1.98
N ILE A 9 -4.68 3.95 1.37
CA ILE A 9 -3.35 3.55 0.89
C ILE A 9 -2.32 4.14 1.85
N GLN A 10 -1.36 3.33 2.27
CA GLN A 10 -0.27 3.74 3.15
C GLN A 10 1.07 3.55 2.44
N SER A 11 1.98 4.51 2.63
CA SER A 11 3.32 4.49 2.08
C SER A 11 4.30 5.06 3.11
N ASP A 12 5.46 4.43 3.24
CA ASP A 12 6.56 4.89 4.08
C ASP A 12 7.53 5.84 3.36
N ASN A 13 7.22 6.17 2.10
CA ASN A 13 7.93 7.18 1.34
C ASN A 13 7.09 8.47 1.24
N LEU A 14 7.50 9.50 1.97
CA LEU A 14 6.83 10.80 2.01
C LEU A 14 6.84 11.50 0.65
N GLU A 15 7.94 11.41 -0.10
CA GLU A 15 8.06 12.03 -1.44
C GLU A 15 7.05 11.41 -2.42
N ASN A 16 6.83 10.10 -2.34
CA ASN A 16 5.81 9.41 -3.14
C ASN A 16 4.40 9.89 -2.77
N VAL A 17 4.09 10.01 -1.48
CA VAL A 17 2.78 10.52 -1.00
C VAL A 17 2.52 11.92 -1.55
N ILE A 18 3.50 12.82 -1.44
CA ILE A 18 3.41 14.18 -1.96
C ILE A 18 3.24 14.17 -3.48
N SER A 19 4.12 13.46 -4.20
CA SER A 19 4.13 13.45 -5.67
C SER A 19 2.83 12.89 -6.27
N ILE A 20 2.26 11.85 -5.67
CA ILE A 20 0.99 11.24 -6.13
C ILE A 20 -0.20 12.14 -5.77
N SER A 21 -0.16 12.81 -4.61
CA SER A 21 -1.25 13.68 -4.15
C SER A 21 -1.29 15.02 -4.89
N GLU A 22 -0.14 15.69 -5.05
CA GLU A 22 -0.04 17.00 -5.72
C GLU A 22 -0.30 16.91 -7.22
N SER A 23 0.08 15.79 -7.83
CA SER A 23 -0.18 15.55 -9.25
C SER A 23 -1.70 15.50 -9.54
N LYS A 24 -2.58 15.38 -8.55
CA LYS A 24 -4.04 15.53 -8.72
C LYS A 24 -4.42 16.87 -9.38
N PHE A 25 -3.57 17.90 -9.23
CA PHE A 25 -3.84 19.26 -9.69
C PHE A 25 -3.09 19.65 -10.98
N GLY A 26 -2.35 18.73 -11.62
CA GLY A 26 -1.59 19.03 -12.84
C GLY A 26 -1.21 17.79 -13.65
N SER A 27 -0.75 17.98 -14.90
CA SER A 27 -0.31 16.85 -15.73
C SER A 27 0.99 16.24 -15.18
N PRO A 28 1.02 14.95 -14.77
CA PRO A 28 2.23 14.34 -14.22
C PRO A 28 3.29 14.20 -15.31
N LYS A 29 4.53 14.62 -15.00
CA LYS A 29 5.68 14.39 -15.89
C LYS A 29 6.18 12.94 -15.85
N ASN A 30 5.88 12.22 -14.77
CA ASN A 30 6.25 10.83 -14.57
C ASN A 30 5.12 9.89 -15.05
N SER A 31 5.45 8.95 -15.95
CA SER A 31 4.50 8.01 -16.53
C SER A 31 3.88 7.04 -15.51
N LEU A 32 4.64 6.66 -14.48
CA LEU A 32 4.16 5.81 -13.38
C LEU A 32 3.14 6.56 -12.52
N ILE A 33 3.43 7.80 -12.13
CA ILE A 33 2.49 8.65 -11.38
C ILE A 33 1.19 8.83 -12.18
N ARG A 34 1.30 9.13 -13.48
CA ARG A 34 0.13 9.23 -14.36
C ARG A 34 -0.69 7.94 -14.39
N ARG A 35 -0.03 6.77 -14.42
CA ARG A 35 -0.73 5.48 -14.39
C ARG A 35 -1.43 5.23 -13.05
N ILE A 36 -0.79 5.55 -11.94
CA ILE A 36 -1.37 5.47 -10.59
C ILE A 36 -2.65 6.33 -10.53
N GLN A 37 -2.58 7.57 -10.98
CA GLN A 37 -3.75 8.46 -10.99
C GLN A 37 -4.91 7.94 -11.85
N GLN A 38 -4.61 7.38 -13.02
CA GLN A 38 -5.64 6.78 -13.87
C GLN A 38 -6.36 5.65 -13.13
N ILE A 39 -5.64 4.81 -12.38
CA ILE A 39 -6.23 3.73 -11.58
C ILE A 39 -7.09 4.32 -10.45
N LEU A 40 -6.57 5.33 -9.75
CA LEU A 40 -7.24 5.98 -8.64
C LEU A 40 -8.46 6.82 -9.06
N ALA A 41 -8.52 7.31 -10.30
CA ALA A 41 -9.68 8.02 -10.84
C ALA A 41 -10.94 7.13 -10.95
N PHE A 42 -10.77 5.81 -10.96
CA PHE A 42 -11.90 4.86 -10.92
C PHE A 42 -12.36 4.52 -9.49
N LYS A 43 -11.73 5.09 -8.47
CA LYS A 43 -12.09 4.92 -7.07
C LYS A 43 -12.73 6.20 -6.54
N GLU A 44 -13.98 6.10 -6.12
CA GLU A 44 -14.74 7.26 -5.61
C GLU A 44 -14.14 7.77 -4.30
N ASN A 45 -13.82 6.86 -3.37
CA ASN A 45 -13.25 7.21 -2.08
C ASN A 45 -11.90 6.53 -1.89
N TRP A 46 -10.83 7.31 -1.93
CA TRP A 46 -9.50 6.84 -1.56
C TRP A 46 -8.69 7.93 -0.87
N SER A 47 -7.76 7.51 -0.01
CA SER A 47 -6.74 8.37 0.60
C SER A 47 -5.35 7.73 0.46
N LEU A 48 -4.31 8.56 0.43
CA LEU A 48 -2.92 8.12 0.45
C LEU A 48 -2.21 8.84 1.60
N ASN A 49 -1.77 8.07 2.59
CA ASN A 49 -1.20 8.58 3.82
C ASN A 49 0.24 8.11 3.98
N TYR A 50 1.07 8.98 4.55
CA TYR A 50 2.39 8.60 5.02
C TYR A 50 2.27 7.82 6.34
N VAL A 51 3.04 6.74 6.48
CA VAL A 51 3.24 6.02 7.74
C VAL A 51 4.73 5.76 7.98
N PRO A 52 5.20 5.65 9.24
CA PRO A 52 6.57 5.19 9.49
C PRO A 52 6.83 3.80 8.89
N ARG A 53 8.08 3.52 8.50
CA ARG A 53 8.49 2.24 7.91
C ARG A 53 8.21 1.05 8.82
N GLU A 54 8.30 1.27 10.13
CA GLU A 54 8.01 0.27 11.17
C GLU A 54 6.53 -0.11 11.22
N THR A 55 5.65 0.72 10.66
CA THR A 55 4.22 0.40 10.48
C THR A 55 4.00 -0.33 9.16
N ASN A 56 4.76 -0.02 8.10
CA ASN A 56 4.62 -0.64 6.77
C ASN A 56 5.41 -1.96 6.61
N ARG A 57 5.56 -2.74 7.70
CA ARG A 57 6.50 -3.89 7.77
C ARG A 57 6.17 -5.01 6.80
N VAL A 58 4.88 -5.32 6.60
CA VAL A 58 4.44 -6.38 5.69
C VAL A 58 4.84 -6.05 4.24
N ALA A 59 4.54 -4.83 3.78
CA ALA A 59 4.89 -4.39 2.44
C ALA A 59 6.42 -4.29 2.24
N ASP A 60 7.16 -3.81 3.24
CA ASP A 60 8.63 -3.75 3.20
C ASP A 60 9.26 -5.14 3.09
N ALA A 61 8.76 -6.11 3.87
CA ALA A 61 9.23 -7.49 3.82
C ALA A 61 8.92 -8.16 2.47
N LEU A 62 7.72 -7.96 1.92
CA LEU A 62 7.35 -8.47 0.60
C LEU A 62 8.21 -7.86 -0.51
N ALA A 63 8.48 -6.55 -0.46
CA ALA A 63 9.36 -5.90 -1.43
C ALA A 63 10.79 -6.43 -1.38
N LYS A 64 11.35 -6.66 -0.18
CA LYS A 64 12.68 -7.27 0.00
C LYS A 64 12.74 -8.71 -0.50
N MET A 65 11.70 -9.49 -0.23
CA MET A 65 11.59 -10.87 -0.73
C MET A 65 11.61 -10.89 -2.27
N ALA A 66 10.81 -10.03 -2.90
CA ALA A 66 10.79 -9.90 -4.36
C ALA A 66 12.15 -9.46 -4.93
N LEU A 67 12.85 -8.55 -4.25
CA LEU A 67 14.19 -8.10 -4.65
C LEU A 67 15.24 -9.23 -4.60
N SER A 68 15.11 -10.15 -3.63
CA SER A 68 16.00 -11.30 -3.49
C SER A 68 15.63 -12.50 -4.37
N SER A 69 14.48 -12.44 -5.06
CA SER A 69 14.00 -13.52 -5.92
C SER A 69 14.80 -13.59 -7.22
N VAL A 70 15.09 -14.82 -7.66
CA VAL A 70 15.69 -15.10 -8.98
C VAL A 70 14.61 -15.10 -10.07
N GLU A 71 13.36 -15.38 -9.71
CA GLU A 71 12.22 -15.39 -10.63
C GLU A 71 11.62 -13.99 -10.77
N SER A 72 11.24 -13.63 -12.00
CA SER A 72 10.67 -12.31 -12.32
C SER A 72 9.21 -12.14 -11.88
N LEU A 73 8.46 -13.24 -11.70
CA LEU A 73 7.08 -13.23 -11.25
C LEU A 73 6.77 -14.55 -10.55
N HIS A 74 6.35 -14.47 -9.29
CA HIS A 74 5.87 -15.59 -8.51
C HIS A 74 4.52 -15.24 -7.90
N ILE A 75 3.55 -16.14 -8.02
CA ILE A 75 2.21 -15.97 -7.45
C ILE A 75 2.08 -16.92 -6.26
N PHE A 76 1.70 -16.35 -5.12
CA PHE A 76 1.45 -17.12 -3.90
C PHE A 76 -0.06 -17.20 -3.67
N GLU A 77 -0.59 -18.42 -3.54
CA GLU A 77 -1.99 -18.66 -3.14
C GLU A 77 -2.19 -18.45 -1.62
N ASP A 78 -1.14 -18.71 -0.83
CA ASP A 78 -1.09 -18.51 0.61
C ASP A 78 0.06 -17.56 0.99
N PRO A 79 -0.05 -16.78 2.10
CA PRO A 79 1.05 -15.93 2.55
C PRO A 79 2.37 -16.73 2.75
N PRO A 80 3.51 -16.25 2.22
CA PRO A 80 4.81 -16.89 2.43
C PRO A 80 5.15 -17.05 3.92
N LEU A 81 5.86 -18.12 4.28
CA LEU A 81 6.16 -18.44 5.68
C LEU A 81 6.86 -17.29 6.40
N GLU A 82 7.78 -16.61 5.71
CA GLU A 82 8.56 -15.47 6.18
C GLU A 82 7.69 -14.25 6.52
N ILE A 83 6.48 -14.17 5.95
CA ILE A 83 5.54 -13.06 6.11
C ILE A 83 4.46 -13.37 7.16
N LYS A 84 4.22 -14.65 7.48
CA LYS A 84 3.09 -15.06 8.34
C LYS A 84 3.12 -14.44 9.74
N GLU A 85 4.29 -14.30 10.35
CA GLU A 85 4.40 -13.70 11.69
C GLU A 85 4.09 -12.21 11.66
N ILE A 86 4.78 -11.44 10.80
CA ILE A 86 4.56 -10.00 10.68
C ILE A 86 3.13 -9.66 10.24
N LEU A 87 2.51 -10.50 9.42
CA LEU A 87 1.12 -10.33 9.00
C LEU A 87 0.12 -10.58 10.15
N LYS A 88 0.41 -11.50 11.07
CA LYS A 88 -0.44 -11.72 12.26
C LYS A 88 -0.39 -10.50 13.19
N ASP A 89 0.80 -9.93 13.39
CA ASP A 89 0.98 -8.73 14.20
C ASP A 89 0.23 -7.53 13.60
N ASP A 90 0.28 -7.37 12.28
CA ASP A 90 -0.39 -6.28 11.54
C ASP A 90 -1.92 -6.32 11.73
N ASN A 91 -2.52 -7.51 11.58
CA ASN A 91 -3.96 -7.72 11.80
C ASN A 91 -4.42 -7.43 13.25
N SER A 92 -3.50 -7.46 14.21
CA SER A 92 -3.82 -7.12 15.61
C SER A 92 -3.84 -5.61 15.87
N PHE A 93 -3.12 -4.82 15.07
CA PHE A 93 -3.01 -3.37 15.21
C PHE A 93 -4.26 -2.64 14.68
N ASP A 94 -4.83 -3.09 13.56
CA ASP A 94 -6.08 -2.52 13.01
C ASP A 94 -7.28 -2.71 13.96
N ASN A 95 -7.30 -3.81 14.72
CA ASN A 95 -8.30 -4.02 15.76
C ASN A 95 -8.19 -2.99 16.90
N LEU A 96 -6.99 -2.51 17.24
CA LEU A 96 -6.84 -1.48 18.28
C LEU A 96 -7.38 -0.13 17.81
N PHE A 97 -7.06 0.31 16.58
CA PHE A 97 -7.55 1.59 16.07
C PHE A 97 -9.07 1.64 15.93
N MET A 98 -9.72 0.50 15.59
CA MET A 98 -11.19 0.39 15.57
C MET A 98 -11.82 0.46 16.97
N ILE A 99 -11.17 -0.07 18.01
CA ILE A 99 -11.71 -0.06 19.38
C ILE A 99 -11.57 1.31 20.05
N TYR A 100 -10.52 2.07 19.74
CA TYR A 100 -10.28 3.40 20.35
C TYR A 100 -10.91 4.58 19.60
N SER A 101 -11.61 4.33 18.50
CA SER A 101 -12.31 5.35 17.69
C SER A 101 -13.84 5.32 17.83
N MET A 102 -14.37 4.51 18.76
CA MET A 102 -15.79 4.49 19.18
C MET A 102 -15.97 5.18 20.52
#